data_AF-A0A2E8X0D0-F1
#
_entry.id   AF-A0A2E8X0D0-F1
#
_cell.length_a   1.000
_cell.length_b   1.000
_cell.length_c   1.000
_cell.angle_alpha   90.00
_cell.angle_beta   90.00
_cell.angle_gamma   90.00
#
_symmetry.space_group_name_H-M   'P 1'
#
loop_
_entity.id
_entity.type
_entity.pdbx_description
1 polymer ?
#
loop_
_entity_poly.entity_id
_entity_poly.type
_entity_poly.pdbx_seq_one_letter_code
_entity_poly.pdbx_strand_id
1 'polypeptide(L)'
;MMNKNMMKQAQQLQKQMMKLQEEIEASTVEHSTGGGAVKVIVTGKMIVQSIEINPEVIDPEETEMLEDLIQSAINGAIEKAQELAS
;
A
#
# COMPACT_ATOMS: atom_id res chain seq x y z
N MET A 1 -9.67 16.76 -39.07
CA MET A 1 -8.72 17.54 -38.23
C MET A 1 -9.32 17.63 -36.84
N MET A 2 -8.65 17.12 -35.81
CA MET A 2 -9.14 17.19 -34.42
C MET A 2 -9.36 18.66 -34.03
N ASN A 3 -10.52 19.01 -33.50
CA ASN A 3 -10.82 20.39 -33.08
C ASN A 3 -9.83 20.83 -31.98
N LYS A 4 -9.25 22.05 -32.06
CA LYS A 4 -8.29 22.60 -31.08
C LYS A 4 -8.79 22.50 -29.63
N ASN A 5 -10.10 22.58 -29.41
CA ASN A 5 -10.70 22.43 -28.08
C ASN A 5 -10.62 21.00 -27.55
N MET A 6 -10.78 19.98 -28.41
CA MET A 6 -10.62 18.58 -28.02
C MET A 6 -9.16 18.25 -27.67
N MET A 7 -8.20 18.82 -28.40
CA MET A 7 -6.77 18.65 -28.09
C MET A 7 -6.42 19.21 -26.70
N LYS A 8 -6.96 20.39 -26.35
CA LYS A 8 -6.77 21.00 -25.02
C LYS A 8 -7.40 20.17 -23.90
N GLN A 9 -8.62 19.66 -24.11
CA GLN A 9 -9.30 18.78 -23.15
C GLN A 9 -8.53 17.46 -22.96
N ALA A 10 -8.05 16.85 -24.04
CA ALA A 10 -7.24 15.64 -23.98
C ALA A 10 -5.92 15.87 -23.21
N GLN A 11 -5.25 17.00 -23.42
CA GLN A 11 -4.04 17.36 -22.66
C GLN A 11 -4.32 17.59 -21.17
N GLN A 12 -5.45 18.20 -20.81
CA GLN A 12 -5.85 18.37 -19.42
C GLN A 12 -6.14 17.04 -18.74
N LEU A 13 -6.89 16.17 -19.41
CA LEU A 13 -7.17 14.82 -18.94
C LEU A 13 -5.88 14.02 -18.74
N GLN A 14 -4.95 14.08 -19.69
CA GLN A 14 -3.65 13.40 -19.59
C GLN A 14 -2.86 13.86 -18.34
N LYS A 15 -2.81 15.18 -18.08
CA LYS A 15 -2.15 15.72 -16.87
C LYS A 15 -2.84 15.31 -15.58
N GLN A 16 -4.18 15.28 -15.58
CA GLN A 16 -4.94 14.83 -14.41
C GLN A 16 -4.70 13.35 -14.12
N MET A 17 -4.66 12.50 -15.14
CA MET A 17 -4.34 11.08 -14.99
C MET A 17 -2.92 10.86 -14.46
N MET A 18 -1.92 11.60 -14.95
CA MET A 18 -0.55 11.52 -14.43
C MET A 18 -0.48 11.90 -12.95
N LYS A 19 -1.14 12.99 -12.55
CA LYS A 19 -1.19 13.40 -11.14
C LYS A 19 -1.90 12.39 -10.25
N LEU A 20 -3.04 11.87 -10.72
CA LEU A 20 -3.77 10.84 -9.99
C LEU A 20 -2.92 9.58 -9.79
N GLN A 21 -2.20 9.16 -10.83
CA GLN A 21 -1.26 8.05 -10.74
C GLN A 21 -0.16 8.31 -9.70
N GLU A 22 0.45 9.49 -9.71
CA GLU A 22 1.47 9.88 -8.71
C GLU A 22 0.89 9.90 -7.27
N GLU A 23 -0.34 10.39 -7.10
CA GLU A 23 -1.02 10.42 -5.80
C GLU A 23 -1.35 9.02 -5.28
N ILE A 24 -1.83 8.11 -6.15
CA ILE A 24 -2.06 6.70 -5.81
C ILE A 24 -0.75 6.04 -5.41
N GLU A 25 0.31 6.25 -6.19
CA GLU A 25 1.62 5.68 -5.90
C GLU A 25 2.22 6.17 -4.57
N ALA A 26 1.96 7.41 -4.19
CA ALA A 26 2.41 8.02 -2.94
C ALA A 26 1.51 7.72 -1.74
N SER A 27 0.26 7.31 -1.98
CA SER A 27 -0.68 6.94 -0.92
C SER A 27 -0.20 5.70 -0.16
N THR A 28 -0.66 5.56 1.08
CA THR A 28 -0.27 4.48 1.99
C THR A 28 -1.49 3.77 2.54
N VAL A 29 -1.38 2.45 2.70
CA VAL A 29 -2.35 1.60 3.39
C VAL A 29 -1.72 0.98 4.63
N GLU A 30 -2.56 0.74 5.64
CA GLU A 30 -2.18 0.06 6.87
C GLU A 30 -2.93 -1.28 6.97
N HIS A 31 -2.22 -2.31 7.40
CA HIS A 31 -2.82 -3.58 7.80
C HIS A 31 -2.17 -4.09 9.09
N SER A 32 -2.97 -4.74 9.93
CA SER A 32 -2.52 -5.29 11.20
C SER A 32 -3.08 -6.69 11.45
N THR A 33 -2.29 -7.55 12.06
CA THR A 33 -2.62 -8.94 12.39
C THR A 33 -2.41 -9.20 13.89
N GLY A 34 -2.87 -10.37 14.37
CA GLY A 34 -2.69 -10.76 15.78
C GLY A 34 -3.30 -9.76 16.78
N GLY A 35 -4.46 -9.17 16.45
CA GLY A 35 -5.09 -8.15 17.31
C GLY A 35 -4.33 -6.82 17.40
N GLY A 36 -3.45 -6.52 16.44
CA GLY A 36 -2.58 -5.35 16.47
C GLY A 36 -1.14 -5.65 16.91
N ALA A 37 -0.81 -6.93 17.13
CA ALA A 37 0.54 -7.36 17.47
C ALA A 37 1.57 -7.06 16.37
N VAL A 38 1.19 -7.18 15.10
CA VAL A 38 2.03 -6.75 13.97
C VAL A 38 1.24 -5.79 13.10
N LYS A 39 1.85 -4.67 12.73
CA LYS A 39 1.29 -3.64 11.84
C LYS A 39 2.28 -3.35 10.72
N VAL A 40 1.80 -3.24 9.49
CA VAL A 40 2.60 -2.95 8.30
C VAL A 40 1.97 -1.81 7.52
N ILE A 41 2.81 -0.86 7.10
CA ILE A 41 2.42 0.24 6.20
C ILE A 41 3.04 0.00 4.83
N VAL A 42 2.23 0.01 3.78
CA VAL A 42 2.64 -0.21 2.38
C VAL A 42 2.15 0.94 1.50
N THR A 43 2.97 1.39 0.54
CA THR A 43 2.56 2.39 -0.46
C THR A 43 1.71 1.78 -1.58
N GLY A 44 1.01 2.60 -2.38
CA GLY A 44 0.39 2.15 -3.64
C GLY A 44 1.37 1.54 -4.66
N LYS A 45 2.69 1.76 -4.50
CA LYS A 45 3.77 1.07 -5.24
C LYS A 45 4.13 -0.32 -4.71
N MET A 46 3.40 -0.86 -3.75
CA MET A 46 3.72 -2.11 -3.04
C MET A 46 5.09 -2.09 -2.33
N ILE A 47 5.57 -0.91 -1.94
CA ILE A 47 6.76 -0.75 -1.11
C ILE A 47 6.36 -0.70 0.37
N VAL A 48 6.94 -1.59 1.18
CA VAL A 48 6.80 -1.57 2.65
C VAL A 48 7.56 -0.37 3.20
N GLN A 49 6.88 0.51 3.93
CA GLN A 49 7.48 1.67 4.59
C GLN A 49 7.86 1.40 6.05
N SER A 50 7.00 0.68 6.77
CA SER A 50 7.24 0.36 8.18
C SER A 50 6.62 -0.99 8.56
N ILE A 51 7.25 -1.60 9.57
CA ILE A 51 6.75 -2.78 10.28
C ILE A 51 6.88 -2.45 11.77
N GLU A 52 5.78 -2.52 12.49
CA GLU A 52 5.72 -2.37 13.95
C GLU A 52 5.31 -3.71 14.56
N ILE A 53 6.05 -4.15 15.58
CA ILE A 53 5.84 -5.42 16.26
C ILE A 53 5.70 -5.13 17.76
N ASN A 54 4.61 -5.60 18.36
CA ASN A 54 4.40 -5.55 19.80
C ASN A 54 5.44 -6.46 20.49
N PRO A 55 6.21 -5.96 21.46
CA PRO A 55 7.17 -6.77 22.22
C PRO A 55 6.58 -8.03 22.85
N GLU A 56 5.27 -8.04 23.15
CA GLU A 56 4.57 -9.19 23.76
C GLU A 56 4.54 -10.43 22.86
N VAL A 57 4.71 -10.28 21.54
CA VAL A 57 4.77 -11.41 20.59
C VAL A 57 6.21 -11.79 20.21
N ILE A 58 7.22 -11.22 20.86
CA ILE A 58 8.63 -11.53 20.63
C ILE A 58 9.08 -12.55 21.67
N ASP A 59 8.85 -13.83 21.36
CA ASP A 59 9.35 -14.96 22.13
C ASP A 59 10.44 -15.72 21.34
N PRO A 60 11.70 -15.77 21.81
CA PRO A 60 12.76 -16.54 21.18
C PRO A 60 12.49 -18.05 21.11
N GLU A 61 11.60 -18.58 21.95
CA GLU A 61 11.21 -20.00 21.94
C GLU A 61 10.07 -20.29 20.96
N GLU A 62 9.32 -19.26 20.52
CA GLU A 62 8.14 -19.38 19.63
C GLU A 62 8.25 -18.49 18.37
N THR A 63 9.39 -18.53 17.67
CA THR A 63 9.64 -17.66 16.49
C THR A 63 8.67 -17.88 15.33
N GLU A 64 8.15 -19.10 15.16
CA GLU A 64 7.22 -19.47 14.08
C GLU A 64 5.93 -18.63 14.12
N MET A 65 5.41 -18.36 15.32
CA MET A 65 4.20 -17.54 15.47
C MET A 65 4.46 -16.09 15.00
N LEU A 66 5.61 -15.52 15.34
CA LEU A 66 5.97 -14.17 14.92
C LEU A 66 6.17 -14.09 13.39
N GLU A 67 6.81 -15.10 12.81
CA GLU A 67 6.98 -15.21 11.35
C GLU A 67 5.63 -15.23 10.62
N ASP A 68 4.68 -16.03 11.10
CA ASP A 68 3.32 -16.10 10.56
C ASP A 68 2.58 -14.77 10.64
N LEU A 69 2.68 -14.08 11.79
CA LEU A 69 2.06 -12.77 11.98
C LEU A 69 2.63 -11.72 11.02
N ILE A 70 3.95 -11.71 10.83
CA ILE A 70 4.64 -10.82 9.89
C ILE A 70 4.22 -11.12 8.46
N GLN A 71 4.25 -12.39 8.05
CA GLN A 71 3.84 -12.80 6.70
C GLN A 71 2.40 -12.36 6.42
N SER A 72 1.48 -12.64 7.34
CA SER A 72 0.08 -12.27 7.20
C SER A 72 -0.09 -10.74 7.12
N ALA A 73 0.62 -9.98 7.95
CA ALA A 73 0.54 -8.52 7.95
C ALA A 73 1.03 -7.89 6.64
N ILE A 74 2.16 -8.39 6.11
CA ILE A 74 2.72 -7.93 4.83
C ILE A 74 1.77 -8.25 3.68
N ASN A 75 1.28 -9.50 3.59
CA ASN A 75 0.41 -9.92 2.50
C ASN A 75 -0.91 -9.13 2.50
N GLY A 76 -1.54 -8.94 3.67
CA GLY A 76 -2.76 -8.15 3.75
C GLY A 76 -2.55 -6.66 3.47
N ALA A 77 -1.38 -6.10 3.79
CA ALA A 77 -1.05 -4.73 3.40
C ALA A 77 -0.83 -4.60 1.87
N ILE A 78 -0.19 -5.59 1.24
CA ILE A 78 -0.02 -5.63 -0.22
C ILE A 78 -1.37 -5.77 -0.93
N GLU A 79 -2.25 -6.65 -0.45
CA GLU A 79 -3.59 -6.83 -1.02
C GLU A 79 -4.38 -5.51 -0.99
N LYS A 80 -4.39 -4.81 0.16
CA LYS A 80 -5.00 -3.47 0.26
C LYS A 80 -4.35 -2.44 -0.68
N ALA A 81 -3.04 -2.51 -0.88
CA ALA A 81 -2.35 -1.59 -1.79
C ALA A 81 -2.73 -1.86 -3.25
N GLN A 82 -2.95 -3.12 -3.62
CA GLN A 82 -3.44 -3.51 -4.95
C GLN A 82 -4.88 -3.05 -5.17
N GLU A 83 -5.74 -3.15 -4.16
CA GLU A 83 -7.11 -2.61 -4.21
C GLU A 83 -7.12 -1.09 -4.40
N LEU A 84 -6.18 -0.37 -3.77
CA LEU A 84 -6.05 1.08 -3.91
C LEU A 84 -5.52 1.50 -5.30
N ALA A 85 -4.74 0.64 -5.95
CA ALA A 85 -4.14 0.89 -7.26
C ALA A 85 -5.00 0.41 -8.45
N SER A 86 -6.11 -0.29 -8.19
CA SER A 86 -7.03 -0.85 -9.20
C SER A 86 -8.18 0.10 -9.54
#